data_AF-A0A2V8MMC7-F1
#
_entry.id   AF-A0A2V8MMC7-F1
#
_cell.length_a   1.000
_cell.length_b   1.000
_cell.length_c   1.000
_cell.angle_alpha   90.00
_cell.angle_beta   90.00
_cell.angle_gamma   90.00
#
_symmetry.space_group_name_H-M   'P 1'
#
loop_
_entity.id
_entity.type
_entity.pdbx_description
1 polymer ?
#
loop_
_entity_poly.entity_id
_entity_poly.type
_entity_poly.pdbx_seq_one_letter_code
_entity_poly.pdbx_strand_id
1 'polypeptide(L)'
;MNKAAVLIVLGIAIVAIPIFSQAPAGGRPSFDVASIKVHPPPLTRIIVTMPPGRFVAEGFSLKMLVGRAYGVPDVRVLGGPNWADSERYDIEAKAEGTIAQGQLPLMLQSLLEDRFQLKAHKETRELPVYDLVVARGGSKMKLSEDQTPPAPVPPPTAGDRGAGARGAAPGPGGRGGPFPGGPLPRGAFFGGRGSLQATAAQLSTLVNFLTNQLGRPVYDKTGLTGLFDIKLDWTPGAEQATLPFGPNPDAPPPPADASGPSLFTALQEQLGLRLESTKGPVEVIVIDSAQKPSEN
;
A
#
# COMPACT_ATOMS: atom_id res chain seq x y z
N MET A 1 -43.27 -66.34 43.89
CA MET A 1 -43.82 -65.63 42.70
C MET A 1 -43.77 -64.12 42.97
N ASN A 2 -43.02 -63.39 42.14
CA ASN A 2 -42.99 -61.94 41.83
C ASN A 2 -43.01 -60.90 42.99
N LYS A 3 -41.88 -60.23 43.28
CA LYS A 3 -41.23 -59.07 42.61
C LYS A 3 -41.79 -57.72 43.09
N ALA A 4 -40.97 -56.95 43.79
CA ALA A 4 -40.62 -55.55 43.46
C ALA A 4 -39.64 -54.99 44.50
N ALA A 5 -38.39 -54.77 44.09
CA ALA A 5 -37.41 -53.99 44.84
C ALA A 5 -37.54 -52.52 44.41
N VAL A 6 -37.66 -51.60 45.38
CA VAL A 6 -37.59 -50.16 45.15
C VAL A 6 -36.26 -49.67 45.71
N LEU A 7 -35.34 -49.32 44.79
CA LEU A 7 -34.06 -48.68 45.07
C LEU A 7 -34.26 -47.16 45.04
N ILE A 8 -34.06 -46.51 46.19
CA ILE A 8 -34.01 -45.05 46.29
C ILE A 8 -32.59 -44.61 45.91
N VAL A 9 -32.43 -43.98 44.75
CA VAL A 9 -31.18 -43.33 44.33
C VAL A 9 -31.23 -41.87 44.78
N LEU A 10 -30.37 -41.51 45.73
CA LEU A 10 -30.19 -40.14 46.20
C LEU A 10 -29.30 -39.39 45.19
N GLY A 11 -29.87 -38.41 44.49
CA GLY A 11 -29.18 -37.61 43.49
C GLY A 11 -28.19 -36.62 44.11
N ILE A 12 -26.93 -36.67 43.67
CA ILE A 12 -25.92 -35.65 43.95
C ILE A 12 -26.11 -34.49 42.97
N ALA A 13 -26.49 -33.32 43.48
CA ALA A 13 -26.54 -32.09 42.69
C ALA A 13 -25.12 -31.55 42.48
N ILE A 14 -24.58 -31.69 41.26
CA ILE A 14 -23.35 -31.02 40.85
C ILE A 14 -23.72 -29.58 40.48
N VAL A 15 -23.38 -28.64 41.34
CA VAL A 15 -23.43 -27.21 41.04
C VAL A 15 -22.27 -26.90 40.10
N ALA A 16 -22.56 -26.78 38.81
CA ALA A 16 -21.61 -26.29 37.82
C ALA A 16 -21.44 -24.78 38.01
N ILE A 17 -20.34 -24.36 38.62
CA ILE A 17 -19.89 -22.97 38.59
C ILE A 17 -19.43 -22.70 37.15
N PRO A 18 -20.03 -21.77 36.40
CA PRO A 18 -19.48 -21.38 35.12
C PRO A 18 -18.17 -20.66 35.40
N ILE A 19 -17.06 -21.39 35.20
CA ILE A 19 -15.75 -20.76 35.02
C ILE A 19 -15.92 -19.90 33.77
N PHE A 20 -16.10 -18.60 33.95
CA PHE A 20 -15.96 -17.65 32.85
C PHE A 20 -14.53 -17.82 32.33
N SER A 21 -14.42 -18.51 31.19
CA SER A 21 -13.19 -18.59 30.42
C SER A 21 -12.66 -17.17 30.27
N GLN A 22 -11.45 -16.93 30.77
CA GLN A 22 -10.65 -15.82 30.32
C GLN A 22 -10.51 -15.97 28.81
N ALA A 23 -11.06 -15.02 28.05
CA ALA A 23 -10.82 -14.96 26.62
C ALA A 23 -9.31 -14.95 26.40
N PRO A 24 -8.75 -15.82 25.52
CA PRO A 24 -7.34 -15.77 25.22
C PRO A 24 -7.02 -14.38 24.65
N ALA A 25 -6.09 -13.68 25.30
CA ALA A 25 -5.43 -12.50 24.74
C ALA A 25 -4.60 -12.95 23.52
N GLY A 26 -5.28 -13.13 22.39
CA GLY A 26 -4.73 -13.68 21.15
C GLY A 26 -5.72 -13.70 19.99
N GLY A 27 -6.83 -12.97 20.07
CA GLY A 27 -7.73 -12.78 18.94
C GLY A 27 -7.03 -11.99 17.84
N ARG A 28 -7.07 -12.48 16.60
CA ARG A 28 -6.62 -11.69 15.45
C ARG A 28 -7.40 -10.37 15.45
N PRO A 29 -6.75 -9.22 15.23
CA PRO A 29 -7.46 -7.96 15.08
C PRO A 29 -8.59 -8.11 14.05
N SER A 30 -9.80 -7.71 14.42
CA SER A 30 -10.99 -7.80 13.56
C SER A 30 -11.84 -6.55 13.71
N PHE A 31 -12.67 -6.27 12.71
CA PHE A 31 -13.70 -5.25 12.82
C PHE A 31 -14.89 -5.81 13.60
N ASP A 32 -15.51 -5.00 14.46
CA ASP A 32 -16.71 -5.39 15.20
C ASP A 32 -17.90 -5.59 14.27
N VAL A 33 -18.00 -4.69 13.28
CA VAL A 33 -19.05 -4.68 12.26
C VAL A 33 -18.42 -4.30 10.94
N ALA A 34 -18.70 -5.09 9.89
CA ALA A 34 -18.31 -4.78 8.53
C ALA A 34 -19.51 -4.95 7.59
N SER A 35 -19.82 -3.90 6.85
CA SER A 35 -20.76 -3.91 5.74
C SER A 35 -19.99 -3.96 4.42
N ILE A 36 -20.35 -4.89 3.54
CA ILE A 36 -19.75 -5.03 2.21
C ILE A 36 -20.89 -5.01 1.21
N LYS A 37 -20.82 -4.12 0.24
CA LYS A 37 -21.82 -3.96 -0.82
C LYS A 37 -21.12 -3.96 -2.17
N VAL A 38 -21.78 -4.47 -3.20
CA VAL A 38 -21.30 -4.31 -4.57
C VAL A 38 -21.39 -2.83 -4.95
N HIS A 39 -20.30 -2.27 -5.45
CA HIS A 39 -20.26 -0.87 -5.87
C HIS A 39 -21.09 -0.71 -7.15
N PRO A 40 -22.06 0.22 -7.18
CA PRO A 40 -22.88 0.43 -8.37
C PRO A 40 -22.02 1.02 -9.52
N PRO A 41 -22.18 0.56 -10.77
CA PRO A 41 -21.54 1.19 -11.91
C PRO A 41 -22.18 2.57 -12.21
N PRO A 42 -21.43 3.53 -12.78
CA PRO A 42 -20.02 3.46 -13.15
C PRO A 42 -19.08 3.68 -11.96
N LEU A 43 -17.89 3.08 -12.01
CA LEU A 43 -16.82 3.37 -11.06
C LEU A 43 -16.41 4.84 -11.21
N THR A 44 -16.89 5.68 -10.31
CA THR A 44 -16.64 7.13 -10.39
C THR A 44 -15.32 7.48 -9.72
N ARG A 45 -14.96 6.74 -8.66
CA ARG A 45 -13.78 6.98 -7.83
C ARG A 45 -13.43 5.77 -6.96
N ILE A 46 -12.20 5.72 -6.50
CA ILE A 46 -11.68 4.79 -5.49
C ILE A 46 -11.25 5.67 -4.32
N ILE A 47 -11.98 5.57 -3.23
CA ILE A 47 -11.73 6.39 -2.04
C ILE A 47 -11.42 5.46 -0.87
N VAL A 48 -10.42 5.82 -0.08
CA VAL A 48 -10.24 5.27 1.26
C VAL A 48 -10.32 6.42 2.24
N THR A 49 -11.30 6.36 3.12
CA THR A 49 -11.44 7.28 4.25
C THR A 49 -11.27 6.49 5.54
N MET A 50 -10.50 7.03 6.47
CA MET A 50 -10.27 6.38 7.77
C MET A 50 -10.63 7.36 8.90
N PRO A 51 -11.92 7.57 9.18
CA PRO A 51 -12.35 8.29 10.37
C PRO A 51 -11.88 7.56 11.64
N PRO A 52 -11.81 8.22 12.82
CA PRO A 52 -11.47 7.56 14.07
C PRO A 52 -12.34 6.32 14.30
N GLY A 53 -11.71 5.14 14.36
CA GLY A 53 -12.39 3.85 14.56
C GLY A 53 -13.25 3.34 13.40
N ARG A 54 -13.10 3.92 12.19
CA ARG A 54 -13.78 3.41 10.99
C ARG A 54 -12.82 3.30 9.82
N PHE A 55 -13.12 2.34 8.96
CA PHE A 55 -12.49 2.14 7.67
C PHE A 55 -13.59 2.16 6.61
N VAL A 56 -13.50 3.11 5.67
CA VAL A 56 -14.43 3.25 4.55
C VAL A 56 -13.62 3.15 3.27
N ALA A 57 -13.95 2.18 2.43
CA ALA A 57 -13.32 1.97 1.13
C ALA A 57 -14.41 1.90 0.05
N GLU A 58 -14.36 2.77 -0.94
CA GLU A 58 -15.32 2.82 -2.05
C GLU A 58 -14.65 2.31 -3.34
N GLY A 59 -15.31 1.43 -4.08
CA GLY A 59 -14.90 1.02 -5.42
C GLY A 59 -13.69 0.06 -5.48
N PHE A 60 -13.46 -0.77 -4.47
CA PHE A 60 -12.29 -1.66 -4.40
C PHE A 60 -12.54 -3.02 -5.05
N SER A 61 -11.56 -3.56 -5.78
CA SER A 61 -11.57 -4.98 -6.19
C SER A 61 -11.07 -5.88 -5.06
N LEU A 62 -11.39 -7.19 -5.12
CA LEU A 62 -10.86 -8.15 -4.15
C LEU A 62 -9.32 -8.15 -4.16
N LYS A 63 -8.69 -8.11 -5.34
CA LYS A 63 -7.22 -8.07 -5.44
C LYS A 63 -6.61 -6.84 -4.80
N MET A 64 -7.24 -5.67 -4.94
CA MET A 64 -6.78 -4.44 -4.28
C MET A 64 -6.86 -4.55 -2.76
N LEU A 65 -7.91 -5.19 -2.22
CA LEU A 65 -8.06 -5.42 -0.79
C LEU A 65 -7.02 -6.42 -0.26
N VAL A 66 -6.79 -7.52 -0.99
CA VAL A 66 -5.74 -8.50 -0.67
C VAL A 66 -4.37 -7.83 -0.69
N GLY A 67 -4.07 -7.02 -1.71
CA GLY A 67 -2.81 -6.28 -1.79
C GLY A 67 -2.57 -5.41 -0.54
N ARG A 68 -3.61 -4.68 -0.09
CA ARG A 68 -3.54 -3.90 1.15
C ARG A 68 -3.39 -4.75 2.41
N ALA A 69 -4.11 -5.88 2.48
CA ALA A 69 -4.10 -6.78 3.63
C ALA A 69 -2.73 -7.45 3.82
N TYR A 70 -2.03 -7.75 2.74
CA TYR A 70 -0.72 -8.40 2.75
C TYR A 70 0.46 -7.45 2.50
N GLY A 71 0.21 -6.15 2.31
CA GLY A 71 1.24 -5.15 2.07
C GLY A 71 1.98 -5.30 0.73
N VAL A 72 1.31 -5.89 -0.27
CA VAL A 72 1.88 -6.09 -1.62
C VAL A 72 1.09 -5.27 -2.65
N PRO A 73 1.75 -4.82 -3.74
CA PRO A 73 1.03 -4.27 -4.89
C PRO A 73 0.00 -5.27 -5.43
N ASP A 74 -1.13 -4.76 -5.92
CA ASP A 74 -2.21 -5.54 -6.54
C ASP A 74 -1.73 -6.41 -7.72
N VAL A 75 -0.77 -5.91 -8.50
CA VAL A 75 -0.10 -6.67 -9.58
C VAL A 75 0.65 -7.92 -9.09
N ARG A 76 0.98 -8.01 -7.79
CA ARG A 76 1.60 -9.19 -7.15
C ARG A 76 0.57 -10.10 -6.49
N VAL A 77 -0.72 -9.82 -6.68
CA VAL A 77 -1.81 -10.69 -6.26
C VAL A 77 -2.30 -11.51 -7.45
N LEU A 78 -1.95 -12.78 -7.48
CA LEU A 78 -2.21 -13.70 -8.58
C LEU A 78 -3.35 -14.67 -8.25
N GLY A 79 -3.87 -15.34 -9.28
CA GLY A 79 -4.96 -16.30 -9.13
C GLY A 79 -6.31 -15.65 -8.79
N GLY A 80 -7.13 -16.43 -8.08
CA GLY A 80 -8.47 -16.06 -7.66
C GLY A 80 -9.56 -16.26 -8.73
N PRO A 81 -10.83 -16.10 -8.33
CA PRO A 81 -11.96 -16.13 -9.25
C PRO A 81 -11.89 -15.03 -10.31
N ASN A 82 -12.51 -15.24 -11.47
CA ASN A 82 -12.53 -14.28 -12.59
C ASN A 82 -13.11 -12.89 -12.22
N TRP A 83 -13.98 -12.82 -11.21
CA TRP A 83 -14.58 -11.58 -10.72
C TRP A 83 -13.68 -10.80 -9.75
N ALA A 84 -12.60 -11.42 -9.23
CA ALA A 84 -11.77 -10.84 -8.18
C ALA A 84 -11.11 -9.51 -8.58
N ASP A 85 -10.93 -9.28 -9.88
CA ASP A 85 -10.33 -8.07 -10.44
C ASP A 85 -11.33 -7.12 -11.11
N SER A 86 -12.51 -7.61 -11.50
CA SER A 86 -13.52 -6.82 -12.23
C SER A 86 -14.65 -6.31 -11.33
N GLU A 87 -15.06 -7.09 -10.34
CA GLU A 87 -16.12 -6.68 -9.40
C GLU A 87 -15.56 -5.65 -8.41
N ARG A 88 -16.41 -4.71 -8.03
CA ARG A 88 -16.05 -3.56 -7.18
C ARG A 88 -16.92 -3.60 -5.94
N TYR A 89 -16.33 -3.31 -4.79
CA TYR A 89 -16.98 -3.39 -3.50
C TYR A 89 -16.77 -2.11 -2.71
N ASP A 90 -17.84 -1.70 -2.03
CA ASP A 90 -17.83 -0.67 -1.01
C ASP A 90 -17.81 -1.36 0.36
N ILE A 91 -16.82 -1.01 1.16
CA ILE A 91 -16.60 -1.57 2.50
C ILE A 91 -16.70 -0.45 3.51
N GLU A 92 -17.61 -0.62 4.46
CA GLU A 92 -17.66 0.19 5.67
C GLU A 92 -17.46 -0.73 6.87
N ALA A 93 -16.36 -0.54 7.59
CA ALA A 93 -15.99 -1.35 8.73
C ALA A 93 -15.72 -0.48 9.96
N LYS A 94 -16.24 -0.92 11.11
CA LYS A 94 -16.08 -0.27 12.41
C LYS A 94 -15.16 -1.09 13.30
N ALA A 95 -14.22 -0.42 13.94
CA ALA A 95 -13.29 -1.00 14.89
C ALA A 95 -13.54 -0.44 16.30
N GLU A 96 -13.17 -1.21 17.31
CA GLU A 96 -13.09 -0.70 18.67
C GLU A 96 -11.87 0.25 18.79
N GLY A 97 -12.13 1.51 19.11
CA GLY A 97 -11.08 2.51 19.31
C GLY A 97 -10.38 2.97 18.02
N THR A 98 -9.19 3.55 18.15
CA THR A 98 -8.42 4.06 17.00
C THR A 98 -7.62 2.94 16.36
N ILE A 99 -7.81 2.72 15.06
CA ILE A 99 -7.06 1.73 14.29
C ILE A 99 -5.60 2.20 14.16
N ALA A 100 -4.66 1.47 14.76
CA ALA A 100 -3.24 1.73 14.58
C ALA A 100 -2.79 1.33 13.16
N GLN A 101 -1.79 2.03 12.60
CA GLN A 101 -1.35 1.81 11.20
C GLN A 101 -0.93 0.35 10.90
N GLY A 102 -0.39 -0.38 11.87
CA GLY A 102 -0.01 -1.79 11.71
C GLY A 102 -1.14 -2.81 11.94
N GLN A 103 -2.27 -2.39 12.53
CA GLN A 103 -3.41 -3.28 12.79
C GLN A 103 -4.32 -3.42 11.58
N LEU A 104 -4.45 -2.36 10.76
CA LEU A 104 -5.35 -2.36 9.61
C LEU A 104 -5.13 -3.54 8.64
N PRO A 105 -3.89 -3.89 8.24
CA PRO A 105 -3.67 -5.04 7.35
C PRO A 105 -4.18 -6.36 7.96
N LEU A 106 -3.97 -6.57 9.25
CA LEU A 106 -4.43 -7.76 9.97
C LEU A 106 -5.96 -7.80 10.09
N MET A 107 -6.59 -6.66 10.36
CA MET A 107 -8.06 -6.54 10.38
C MET A 107 -8.69 -6.80 9.01
N LEU A 108 -8.02 -6.34 7.93
CA LEU A 108 -8.43 -6.64 6.56
C LEU A 108 -8.26 -8.13 6.25
N GLN A 109 -7.19 -8.79 6.70
CA GLN A 109 -7.05 -10.24 6.54
C GLN A 109 -8.23 -10.98 7.18
N SER A 110 -8.56 -10.66 8.45
CA SER A 110 -9.70 -11.24 9.17
C SER A 110 -11.03 -10.99 8.45
N LEU A 111 -11.27 -9.78 7.95
CA LEU A 111 -12.50 -9.43 7.19
C LEU A 111 -12.61 -10.22 5.88
N LEU A 112 -11.52 -10.37 5.15
CA LEU A 112 -11.50 -11.11 3.89
C LEU A 112 -11.66 -12.62 4.11
N GLU A 113 -11.05 -13.17 5.17
CA GLU A 113 -11.25 -14.56 5.58
C GLU A 113 -12.71 -14.83 5.98
N ASP A 114 -13.34 -13.95 6.75
CA ASP A 114 -14.73 -14.12 7.20
C ASP A 114 -15.74 -13.93 6.04
N ARG A 115 -15.66 -12.80 5.34
CA ARG A 115 -16.71 -12.38 4.40
C ARG A 115 -16.54 -12.93 3.00
N PHE A 116 -15.30 -13.06 2.54
CA PHE A 116 -15.01 -13.62 1.22
C PHE A 116 -14.56 -15.08 1.31
N GLN A 117 -14.51 -15.69 2.51
CA GLN A 117 -13.96 -17.04 2.71
C GLN A 117 -12.59 -17.19 2.02
N LEU A 118 -11.79 -16.11 2.08
CA LEU A 118 -10.56 -15.98 1.33
C LEU A 118 -9.54 -17.03 1.81
N LYS A 119 -9.05 -17.83 0.86
CA LYS A 119 -7.85 -18.65 1.04
C LYS A 119 -6.77 -18.12 0.11
N ALA A 120 -5.64 -17.76 0.69
CA ALA A 120 -4.50 -17.28 -0.05
C ALA A 120 -3.21 -17.75 0.63
N HIS A 121 -2.16 -17.90 -0.16
CA HIS A 121 -0.83 -18.24 0.35
C HIS A 121 0.25 -17.38 -0.31
N LYS A 122 1.40 -17.33 0.35
CA LYS A 122 2.62 -16.71 -0.18
C LYS A 122 3.32 -17.72 -1.08
N GLU A 123 3.63 -17.29 -2.29
CA GLU A 123 4.41 -18.09 -3.24
C GLU A 123 5.58 -17.24 -3.75
N THR A 124 6.73 -17.86 -4.00
CA THR A 124 7.81 -17.21 -4.75
C THR A 124 7.69 -17.61 -6.21
N ARG A 125 7.52 -16.62 -7.10
CA ARG A 125 7.49 -16.87 -8.55
C ARG A 125 8.55 -16.07 -9.29
N GLU A 126 9.05 -16.66 -10.37
CA GLU A 126 9.87 -15.94 -11.32
C GLU A 126 9.02 -14.97 -12.13
N LEU A 127 9.05 -13.70 -11.73
CA LEU A 127 8.38 -12.62 -12.44
C LEU A 127 9.40 -11.70 -13.11
N PRO A 128 9.00 -10.97 -14.16
CA PRO A 128 9.81 -9.88 -14.70
C PRO A 128 10.07 -8.81 -13.64
N VAL A 129 11.34 -8.59 -13.33
CA VAL A 129 11.83 -7.57 -12.39
C VAL A 129 12.86 -6.69 -13.08
N TYR A 130 13.21 -5.57 -12.46
CA TYR A 130 14.33 -4.76 -12.92
C TYR A 130 15.48 -4.86 -11.94
N ASP A 131 16.69 -5.09 -12.44
CA ASP A 131 17.92 -4.87 -11.68
C ASP A 131 18.40 -3.44 -11.95
N LEU A 132 18.54 -2.64 -10.90
CA LEU A 132 19.20 -1.34 -10.97
C LEU A 132 20.71 -1.56 -10.88
N VAL A 133 21.42 -1.23 -11.96
CA VAL A 133 22.87 -1.42 -12.08
C VAL A 133 23.54 -0.12 -12.53
N VAL A 134 24.84 -0.01 -12.29
CA VAL A 134 25.62 1.13 -12.79
C VAL A 134 25.68 1.09 -14.33
N ALA A 135 25.48 2.24 -14.96
CA ALA A 135 25.52 2.36 -16.42
C ALA A 135 26.97 2.25 -16.96
N ARG A 136 27.10 1.94 -18.26
CA ARG A 136 28.38 1.99 -18.97
C ARG A 136 28.84 3.45 -19.03
N GLY A 137 29.68 3.85 -18.08
CA GLY A 137 30.05 5.24 -17.83
C GLY A 137 30.25 5.58 -16.35
N GLY A 138 29.90 4.66 -15.44
CA GLY A 138 30.05 4.85 -14.00
C GLY A 138 28.87 5.60 -13.38
N SER A 139 28.79 5.56 -12.06
CA SER A 139 27.74 6.25 -11.30
C SER A 139 27.99 7.76 -11.32
N LYS A 140 26.98 8.54 -11.70
CA LYS A 140 26.97 10.01 -11.54
C LYS A 140 26.27 10.46 -10.26
N MET A 141 25.97 9.50 -9.38
CA MET A 141 25.34 9.73 -8.10
C MET A 141 26.20 10.65 -7.24
N LYS A 142 25.61 11.73 -6.73
CA LYS A 142 26.28 12.65 -5.82
C LYS A 142 26.16 12.11 -4.39
N LEU A 143 27.29 11.77 -3.76
CA LEU A 143 27.31 11.51 -2.32
C LEU A 143 26.94 12.80 -1.58
N SER A 144 26.06 12.67 -0.61
CA SER A 144 25.74 13.79 0.28
C SER A 144 26.97 14.09 1.15
N GLU A 145 27.31 15.36 1.33
CA GLU A 145 28.45 15.77 2.16
C GLU A 145 28.25 15.35 3.63
N ASP A 146 26.99 15.32 4.08
CA ASP A 146 26.59 14.76 5.37
C ASP A 146 26.07 13.33 5.19
N GLN A 147 26.88 12.36 5.63
CA GLN A 147 26.52 10.93 5.65
C GLN A 147 25.75 10.53 6.92
N THR A 148 25.41 11.50 7.79
CA THR A 148 24.61 11.24 8.96
C THR A 148 23.18 10.90 8.52
N PRO A 149 22.66 9.71 8.84
CA PRO A 149 21.29 9.35 8.49
C PRO A 149 20.31 10.40 9.03
N PRO A 150 19.30 10.82 8.23
CA PRO A 150 18.20 11.58 8.78
C PRO A 150 17.62 10.82 9.98
N ALA A 151 17.32 11.56 11.05
CA ALA A 151 16.63 10.96 12.19
C ALA A 151 15.38 10.25 11.64
N PRO A 152 15.06 9.03 12.10
CA PRO A 152 13.83 8.37 11.72
C PRO A 152 12.71 9.38 11.90
N VAL A 153 11.95 9.68 10.84
CA VAL A 153 10.78 10.54 10.98
C VAL A 153 9.92 9.82 12.02
N PRO A 154 9.71 10.39 13.24
CA PRO A 154 8.83 9.74 14.19
C PRO A 154 7.48 9.57 13.48
N PRO A 155 6.78 8.43 13.66
CA PRO A 155 5.43 8.31 13.15
C PRO A 155 4.65 9.55 13.58
N PRO A 156 3.86 10.19 12.69
CA PRO A 156 3.24 11.47 12.99
C PRO A 156 2.50 11.34 14.32
N THR A 157 3.01 12.02 15.35
CA THR A 157 2.40 12.03 16.67
C THR A 157 1.01 12.63 16.50
N ALA A 158 -0.01 11.99 17.07
CA ALA A 158 -1.40 12.37 16.92
C ALA A 158 -1.75 13.79 17.41
N GLY A 159 -0.77 14.56 17.92
CA GLY A 159 -0.95 15.90 18.50
C GLY A 159 -0.73 17.10 17.57
N ASP A 160 0.00 16.97 16.45
CA ASP A 160 0.42 18.17 15.69
C ASP A 160 -0.59 18.66 14.64
N ARG A 161 -1.78 18.05 14.55
CA ARG A 161 -2.89 18.59 13.73
C ARG A 161 -3.65 19.75 14.42
N GLY A 162 -3.08 20.30 15.49
CA GLY A 162 -3.76 21.20 16.40
C GLY A 162 -3.11 22.57 16.59
N ALA A 163 -2.34 23.10 15.63
CA ALA A 163 -1.93 24.51 15.72
C ALA A 163 -1.59 25.13 14.35
N GLY A 164 -2.56 25.84 13.78
CA GLY A 164 -2.32 27.09 13.04
C GLY A 164 -1.60 27.04 11.69
N ALA A 165 -2.35 26.81 10.61
CA ALA A 165 -2.09 27.47 9.32
C ALA A 165 -3.40 27.64 8.53
N ARG A 166 -4.39 28.33 9.12
CA ARG A 166 -5.39 29.04 8.34
C ARG A 166 -4.73 30.34 7.87
N GLY A 167 -4.37 30.42 6.60
CA GLY A 167 -3.98 31.68 5.98
C GLY A 167 -2.95 31.55 4.87
N ALA A 168 -3.42 31.23 3.67
CA ALA A 168 -3.01 31.82 2.38
C ALA A 168 -3.37 30.83 1.27
N ALA A 169 -4.41 31.16 0.49
CA ALA A 169 -4.63 30.53 -0.80
C ALA A 169 -3.42 30.83 -1.70
N PRO A 170 -2.88 29.87 -2.47
CA PRO A 170 -1.94 30.19 -3.53
C PRO A 170 -2.71 30.93 -4.62
N GLY A 171 -2.31 32.19 -4.90
CA GLY A 171 -2.79 32.91 -6.07
C GLY A 171 -2.42 32.16 -7.36
N PRO A 172 -3.18 32.35 -8.45
CA PRO A 172 -2.91 31.66 -9.71
C PRO A 172 -1.66 32.27 -10.34
N GLY A 173 -0.52 31.58 -10.29
CA GLY A 173 0.68 32.04 -11.01
C GLY A 173 2.06 31.46 -10.67
N GLY A 174 2.22 30.59 -9.66
CA GLY A 174 3.55 30.10 -9.26
C GLY A 174 3.83 28.64 -9.63
N ARG A 175 4.58 28.40 -10.72
CA ARG A 175 5.37 27.16 -10.86
C ARG A 175 6.56 27.24 -9.89
N GLY A 176 6.32 26.98 -8.62
CA GLY A 176 7.35 26.89 -7.59
C GLY A 176 6.95 25.80 -6.61
N GLY A 177 7.83 24.83 -6.35
CA GLY A 177 7.60 23.82 -5.31
C GLY A 177 7.44 24.46 -3.92
N PRO A 178 7.13 23.67 -2.88
CA PRO A 178 6.73 24.18 -1.56
C PRO A 178 7.84 24.92 -0.79
N PHE A 179 9.04 25.03 -1.36
CA PHE A 179 10.20 25.64 -0.69
C PHE A 179 10.63 26.89 -1.45
N PRO A 180 10.58 28.08 -0.82
CA PRO A 180 11.15 29.28 -1.40
C PRO A 180 12.68 29.16 -1.37
N GLY A 181 13.27 28.72 -2.49
CA GLY A 181 14.67 28.95 -2.85
C GLY A 181 15.79 28.33 -2.00
N GLY A 182 15.48 27.57 -0.94
CA GLY A 182 16.47 26.92 -0.08
C GLY A 182 16.80 25.48 -0.49
N PRO A 183 17.97 24.92 -0.08
CA PRO A 183 18.25 23.50 -0.19
C PRO A 183 17.16 22.69 0.52
N LEU A 184 16.78 21.54 -0.05
CA LEU A 184 15.79 20.67 0.58
C LEU A 184 16.29 20.19 1.96
N PRO A 185 15.39 20.02 2.95
CA PRO A 185 15.78 19.49 4.24
C PRO A 185 16.35 18.06 4.10
N ARG A 186 17.20 17.66 5.06
CA ARG A 186 17.83 16.34 5.07
C ARG A 186 16.78 15.23 5.13
N GLY A 187 16.95 14.19 4.32
CA GLY A 187 15.99 13.09 4.21
C GLY A 187 14.70 13.47 3.49
N ALA A 188 14.59 14.70 2.98
CA ALA A 188 13.44 15.08 2.20
C ALA A 188 13.41 14.31 0.89
N PHE A 189 12.22 13.89 0.51
CA PHE A 189 11.96 13.14 -0.70
C PHE A 189 10.72 13.73 -1.37
N PHE A 190 10.92 14.33 -2.53
CA PHE A 190 9.85 14.87 -3.37
C PHE A 190 9.87 14.15 -4.70
N GLY A 191 8.95 13.21 -4.88
CA GLY A 191 8.73 12.52 -6.14
C GLY A 191 7.37 12.89 -6.70
N GLY A 192 7.34 13.37 -7.94
CA GLY A 192 6.13 13.75 -8.67
C GLY A 192 6.12 13.19 -10.10
N ARG A 193 5.07 13.56 -10.86
CA ARG A 193 5.01 13.27 -12.30
C ARG A 193 6.05 14.11 -13.05
N GLY A 194 7.26 13.58 -13.19
CA GLY A 194 8.32 14.15 -14.05
C GLY A 194 9.53 14.72 -13.30
N SER A 195 9.54 14.68 -11.98
CA SER A 195 10.74 15.00 -11.22
C SER A 195 10.80 14.25 -9.90
N LEU A 196 12.02 13.98 -9.47
CA LEU A 196 12.36 13.38 -8.20
C LEU A 196 13.55 14.12 -7.63
N GLN A 197 13.41 14.60 -6.42
CA GLN A 197 14.47 15.25 -5.68
C GLN A 197 14.51 14.68 -4.27
N ALA A 198 15.68 14.19 -3.88
CA ALA A 198 15.95 13.66 -2.56
C ALA A 198 17.32 14.16 -2.07
N THR A 199 17.42 14.48 -0.80
CA THR A 199 18.67 14.97 -0.19
C THR A 199 19.08 14.06 0.96
N ALA A 200 20.35 13.65 0.98
CA ALA A 200 20.88 12.67 1.93
C ALA A 200 19.99 11.41 2.05
N ALA A 201 19.58 10.84 0.91
CA ALA A 201 18.70 9.69 0.85
C ALA A 201 19.47 8.40 0.55
N GLN A 202 19.03 7.28 1.12
CA GLN A 202 19.55 5.97 0.74
C GLN A 202 19.06 5.59 -0.66
N LEU A 203 19.85 4.77 -1.36
CA LEU A 203 19.46 4.25 -2.67
C LEU A 203 18.18 3.40 -2.62
N SER A 204 17.88 2.78 -1.47
CA SER A 204 16.61 2.09 -1.20
C SER A 204 15.38 2.98 -1.42
N THR A 205 15.47 4.27 -1.11
CA THR A 205 14.39 5.23 -1.35
C THR A 205 14.12 5.38 -2.86
N LEU A 206 15.16 5.44 -3.69
CA LEU A 206 15.03 5.49 -5.14
C LEU A 206 14.45 4.17 -5.69
N VAL A 207 14.91 3.03 -5.18
CA VAL A 207 14.42 1.71 -5.58
C VAL A 207 12.93 1.55 -5.30
N ASN A 208 12.47 1.98 -4.12
CA ASN A 208 11.04 1.97 -3.77
C ASN A 208 10.22 2.87 -4.68
N PHE A 209 10.75 4.06 -5.00
CA PHE A 209 10.11 4.96 -5.95
C PHE A 209 9.99 4.35 -7.35
N LEU A 210 11.08 3.80 -7.89
CA LEU A 210 11.08 3.16 -9.20
C LEU A 210 10.15 1.93 -9.24
N THR A 211 10.09 1.17 -8.15
CA THR A 211 9.15 0.05 -8.01
C THR A 211 7.70 0.51 -8.12
N ASN A 212 7.35 1.61 -7.45
CA ASN A 212 6.01 2.18 -7.52
C ASN A 212 5.68 2.80 -8.90
N GLN A 213 6.66 3.43 -9.55
CA GLN A 213 6.46 4.05 -10.87
C GLN A 213 6.38 3.04 -12.02
N LEU A 214 7.15 1.95 -11.94
CA LEU A 214 7.22 0.93 -12.99
C LEU A 214 6.24 -0.22 -12.76
N GLY A 215 5.62 -0.30 -11.57
CA GLY A 215 4.74 -1.40 -11.17
C GLY A 215 5.46 -2.76 -11.08
N ARG A 216 6.80 -2.76 -11.06
CA ARG A 216 7.63 -3.98 -11.02
C ARG A 216 8.68 -3.87 -9.93
N PRO A 217 8.99 -4.97 -9.21
CA PRO A 217 10.08 -4.96 -8.25
C PRO A 217 11.39 -4.51 -8.91
N VAL A 218 12.09 -3.60 -8.24
CA VAL A 218 13.43 -3.19 -8.61
C VAL A 218 14.41 -3.70 -7.54
N TYR A 219 15.49 -4.36 -7.94
CA TYR A 219 16.56 -4.81 -7.04
C TYR A 219 17.80 -3.96 -7.23
N ASP A 220 18.42 -3.52 -6.13
CA ASP A 220 19.69 -2.81 -6.18
C ASP A 220 20.85 -3.79 -6.41
N LYS A 221 21.52 -3.66 -7.56
CA LYS A 221 22.77 -4.33 -7.91
C LYS A 221 23.86 -3.33 -8.29
N THR A 222 23.73 -2.09 -7.83
CA THR A 222 24.72 -1.04 -8.09
C THR A 222 25.96 -1.17 -7.22
N GLY A 223 25.81 -1.77 -6.02
CA GLY A 223 26.87 -1.84 -5.01
C GLY A 223 27.20 -0.49 -4.36
N LEU A 224 26.39 0.56 -4.60
CA LEU A 224 26.62 1.89 -4.07
C LEU A 224 26.14 1.99 -2.62
N THR A 225 27.04 2.30 -1.70
CA THR A 225 26.73 2.48 -0.27
C THR A 225 26.90 3.93 0.14
N GLY A 226 25.96 4.46 0.92
CA GLY A 226 25.99 5.82 1.44
C GLY A 226 24.65 6.55 1.27
N LEU A 227 24.63 7.81 1.68
CA LEU A 227 23.55 8.76 1.42
C LEU A 227 23.89 9.57 0.18
N PHE A 228 22.89 9.72 -0.69
CA PHE A 228 23.03 10.40 -1.96
C PHE A 228 22.06 11.57 -2.06
N ASP A 229 22.52 12.64 -2.72
CA ASP A 229 21.67 13.70 -3.23
C ASP A 229 21.20 13.27 -4.62
N ILE A 230 19.92 12.96 -4.72
CA ILE A 230 19.32 12.43 -5.93
C ILE A 230 18.49 13.55 -6.54
N LYS A 231 18.83 13.96 -7.76
CA LYS A 231 18.01 14.84 -8.57
C LYS A 231 17.80 14.16 -9.92
N LEU A 232 16.54 13.94 -10.26
CA LEU A 232 16.13 13.24 -11.47
C LEU A 232 14.95 13.99 -12.08
N ASP A 233 15.11 14.47 -13.29
CA ASP A 233 14.07 15.16 -14.05
C ASP A 233 13.78 14.37 -15.33
N TRP A 234 12.52 14.02 -15.59
CA TRP A 234 12.10 13.27 -16.79
C TRP A 234 10.76 13.75 -17.30
N THR A 235 10.42 13.40 -18.53
CA THR A 235 9.08 13.66 -19.05
C THR A 235 8.20 12.42 -18.85
N PRO A 236 7.08 12.52 -18.10
CA PRO A 236 6.15 11.40 -17.95
C PRO A 236 5.59 11.03 -19.32
N GLY A 237 5.59 9.73 -19.64
CA GLY A 237 4.91 9.25 -20.85
C GLY A 237 3.40 9.49 -20.75
N ALA A 238 2.73 9.63 -21.90
CA ALA A 238 1.28 9.82 -21.97
C ALA A 238 0.48 8.72 -21.23
N GLU A 239 1.03 7.51 -21.09
CA GLU A 239 0.42 6.40 -20.34
C GLU A 239 0.42 6.62 -18.81
N GLN A 240 1.32 7.43 -18.25
CA GLN A 240 1.29 7.76 -16.82
C GLN A 240 0.36 8.92 -16.50
N ALA A 241 -0.22 9.57 -17.53
CA ALA A 241 -1.20 10.63 -17.39
C ALA A 241 -2.61 10.10 -17.09
N THR A 242 -2.89 8.81 -17.34
CA THR A 242 -4.16 8.20 -16.95
C THR A 242 -4.21 8.06 -15.43
N LEU A 243 -5.24 8.67 -14.85
CA LEU A 243 -5.65 8.40 -13.48
C LEU A 243 -6.11 6.93 -13.40
N PRO A 244 -6.26 6.35 -12.20
CA PRO A 244 -6.97 5.06 -12.04
C PRO A 244 -8.45 5.12 -12.51
N PHE A 245 -8.97 6.31 -12.79
CA PHE A 245 -10.21 6.53 -13.53
C PHE A 245 -9.81 6.97 -14.93
N GLY A 246 -10.50 6.48 -15.95
CA GLY A 246 -10.20 6.75 -17.36
C GLY A 246 -10.01 8.24 -17.71
N PRO A 247 -9.63 8.55 -18.95
CA PRO A 247 -9.27 9.91 -19.34
C PRO A 247 -10.34 10.91 -18.89
N ASN A 248 -9.93 11.91 -18.12
CA ASN A 248 -10.78 13.04 -17.80
C ASN A 248 -11.06 13.77 -19.13
N PRO A 249 -12.31 13.83 -19.62
CA PRO A 249 -12.63 14.47 -20.90
C PRO A 249 -12.31 15.97 -20.91
N ASP A 250 -12.16 16.58 -19.72
CA ASP A 250 -11.79 17.99 -19.54
C ASP A 250 -10.31 18.20 -19.16
N ALA A 251 -9.50 17.13 -19.08
CA ALA A 251 -8.06 17.32 -18.91
C ALA A 251 -7.45 17.83 -20.22
N PRO A 252 -6.65 18.91 -20.17
CA PRO A 252 -5.86 19.32 -21.32
C PRO A 252 -5.09 18.10 -21.83
N PRO A 253 -5.10 17.81 -23.15
CA PRO A 253 -4.29 16.74 -23.71
C PRO A 253 -2.85 16.94 -23.23
N PRO A 254 -2.13 15.86 -22.86
CA PRO A 254 -0.73 15.98 -22.51
C PRO A 254 -0.01 16.72 -23.64
N PRO A 255 0.85 17.70 -23.32
CA PRO A 255 1.52 18.50 -24.35
C PRO A 255 2.15 17.58 -25.39
N ALA A 256 1.84 17.84 -26.67
CA ALA A 256 2.36 17.07 -27.80
C ALA A 256 3.91 17.12 -27.89
N ASP A 257 4.53 18.06 -27.20
CA ASP A 257 5.98 18.25 -27.11
C ASP A 257 6.58 17.63 -25.83
N ALA A 258 6.16 16.41 -25.49
CA ALA A 258 6.77 15.61 -24.43
C ALA A 258 8.14 15.03 -24.83
N SER A 259 8.98 15.84 -25.48
CA SER A 259 10.29 15.46 -26.07
C SER A 259 11.43 15.36 -25.05
N GLY A 260 11.13 15.27 -23.75
CA GLY A 260 12.15 15.10 -22.74
C GLY A 260 12.54 13.63 -22.53
N PRO A 261 13.65 13.38 -21.83
CA PRO A 261 14.15 12.03 -21.64
C PRO A 261 13.11 11.19 -20.92
N SER A 262 12.89 9.98 -21.42
CA SER A 262 12.12 8.96 -20.70
C SER A 262 12.78 8.68 -19.35
N LEU A 263 12.03 8.14 -18.38
CA LEU A 263 12.58 7.80 -17.06
C LEU A 263 13.86 6.93 -17.17
N PHE A 264 13.90 5.98 -18.11
CA PHE A 264 15.07 5.13 -18.38
C PHE A 264 16.27 5.95 -18.88
N THR A 265 16.04 6.87 -19.82
CA THR A 265 17.07 7.76 -20.35
C THR A 265 17.60 8.70 -19.26
N ALA A 266 16.70 9.30 -18.46
CA ALA A 266 17.06 10.21 -17.38
C ALA A 266 17.90 9.52 -16.31
N LEU A 267 17.55 8.29 -15.91
CA LEU A 267 18.36 7.49 -14.99
C LEU A 267 19.79 7.28 -15.51
N GLN A 268 19.93 6.96 -16.79
CA GLN A 268 21.23 6.70 -17.40
C GLN A 268 22.06 7.98 -17.57
N GLU A 269 21.46 9.05 -18.06
CA GLU A 269 22.16 10.29 -18.37
C GLU A 269 22.49 11.12 -17.13
N GLN A 270 21.56 11.20 -16.17
CA GLN A 270 21.68 12.08 -14.99
C GLN A 270 22.30 11.36 -13.80
N LEU A 271 21.87 10.12 -13.51
CA LEU A 271 22.37 9.37 -12.35
C LEU A 271 23.47 8.36 -12.72
N GLY A 272 23.66 8.06 -14.01
CA GLY A 272 24.60 7.01 -14.44
C GLY A 272 24.15 5.62 -14.00
N LEU A 273 22.83 5.42 -13.84
CA LEU A 273 22.22 4.15 -13.44
C LEU A 273 21.33 3.64 -14.58
N ARG A 274 21.21 2.33 -14.73
CA ARG A 274 20.35 1.72 -15.74
C ARG A 274 19.52 0.60 -15.12
N LEU A 275 18.35 0.38 -15.70
CA LEU A 275 17.46 -0.72 -15.33
C LEU A 275 17.63 -1.85 -16.34
N GLU A 276 18.00 -3.03 -15.87
CA GLU A 276 18.02 -4.25 -16.67
C GLU A 276 16.78 -5.09 -16.40
N SER A 277 16.01 -5.38 -17.45
CA SER A 277 14.89 -6.31 -17.35
C SER A 277 15.44 -7.72 -17.17
N THR A 278 15.11 -8.36 -16.06
CA THR A 278 15.47 -9.74 -15.76
C THR A 278 14.28 -10.50 -15.19
N LYS A 279 14.41 -11.81 -15.03
CA LYS A 279 13.46 -12.61 -14.25
C LYS A 279 14.09 -12.89 -12.89
N GLY A 280 13.32 -12.65 -11.84
CA GLY A 280 13.79 -12.84 -10.47
C GLY A 280 12.71 -13.43 -9.58
N PRO A 281 13.11 -14.04 -8.45
CA PRO A 281 12.19 -14.57 -7.46
C PRO A 281 11.46 -13.41 -6.76
N VAL A 282 10.16 -13.31 -6.97
CA VAL A 282 9.29 -12.30 -6.35
C VAL A 282 8.29 -13.00 -5.45
N GLU A 283 8.19 -12.54 -4.20
CA GLU A 283 7.12 -12.95 -3.31
C GLU A 283 5.78 -12.36 -3.78
N VAL A 284 4.85 -13.26 -4.08
CA VAL A 284 3.50 -12.95 -4.53
C VAL A 284 2.49 -13.56 -3.56
N ILE A 285 1.28 -12.99 -3.55
CA ILE A 285 0.14 -13.59 -2.86
C ILE A 285 -0.73 -14.25 -3.91
N VAL A 286 -0.94 -15.56 -3.77
CA VAL A 286 -1.82 -16.32 -4.66
C VAL A 286 -3.14 -16.53 -3.96
N ILE A 287 -4.24 -16.08 -4.58
CA ILE A 287 -5.59 -16.37 -4.12
C ILE A 287 -5.97 -17.76 -4.63
N ASP A 288 -6.10 -18.72 -3.72
CA ASP A 288 -6.52 -20.10 -4.01
C ASP A 288 -8.02 -20.17 -4.26
N SER A 289 -8.79 -19.52 -3.39
CA SER A 289 -10.24 -19.45 -3.50
C SER A 289 -10.80 -18.24 -2.80
N ALA A 290 -11.86 -17.67 -3.35
CA ALA A 290 -12.69 -16.69 -2.68
C ALA A 290 -14.14 -16.89 -3.11
N GLN A 291 -15.07 -16.61 -2.20
CA GLN A 291 -16.49 -16.55 -2.43
C GLN A 291 -16.93 -15.09 -2.50
N LYS A 292 -18.02 -14.82 -3.21
CA LYS A 292 -18.65 -13.51 -3.15
C LYS A 292 -19.15 -13.26 -1.72
N PRO A 293 -19.05 -12.02 -1.22
CA PRO A 293 -19.49 -11.72 0.12
C PRO A 293 -21.00 -11.91 0.21
N SER A 294 -21.47 -12.52 1.30
CA SER A 294 -22.89 -12.56 1.61
C SER A 294 -23.39 -11.12 1.86
N GLU A 295 -24.49 -10.73 1.22
CA GLU A 295 -25.13 -9.44 1.52
C GLU A 295 -25.55 -9.40 3.00
N ASN A 296 -25.33 -8.25 3.64
CA ASN A 296 -25.81 -7.95 5.00
C ASN A 296 -27.10 -7.15 4.95
#